data_AF-A0A179VCS8-F1
#
_entry.id   AF-A0A179VCS8-F1
#
_cell.length_a   1.000
_cell.length_b   1.000
_cell.length_c   1.000
_cell.angle_alpha   90.00
_cell.angle_beta   90.00
_cell.angle_gamma   90.00
#
_symmetry.space_group_name_H-M   'P 1'
#
loop_
_entity.id
_entity.type
_entity.pdbx_description
1 polymer ?
#
loop_
_entity_poly.entity_id
_entity_poly.type
_entity_poly.pdbx_seq_one_letter_code
_entity_poly.pdbx_strand_id
1 'polypeptide(L)'
;MTTDDEFERMQLSRSEVEDELARAKTEERVPRITGHATGVNLSGINFSSGYENESGHRGEYLGFDLRHANLRESNLEACDFAGANLRGADMTGANLRGANFYNALFQAAYLDYADASEGNFVAAEFNETSMRESVFRNARFGSGSFIATDLSSAIDLITALHRGPSAIDTSSLQLTCSGLEGQPEYVVDDMFKFLSATGLHDDLSAVVRTWVGQPIEYYSVFISHSSLDKTFARKLYRDLQGLGVKCWMDEKNILPGDSILDSIDQGIKVHDRVILVCSQNSLGRKTGWWVDEEIERALAKERELRRAGEKFGVLVPVTIDNYVFDGWNSGFQATVLQKNVGDFKNHQDVQSYAETLDKLAQALNRRRDI
;
A
#
# COMPACT_ATOMS: atom_id res chain seq x y z
N MET A 1 31.90 38.13 14.68
CA MET A 1 31.34 37.59 15.94
C MET A 1 30.24 38.53 16.39
N THR A 2 29.08 38.38 15.77
CA THR A 2 27.77 38.74 16.31
C THR A 2 27.14 37.38 16.52
N THR A 3 26.93 37.00 17.77
CA THR A 3 26.47 35.66 18.15
C THR A 3 25.04 35.45 17.67
N ASP A 4 24.77 34.30 17.05
CA ASP A 4 23.44 33.83 16.65
C ASP A 4 22.42 33.76 17.82
N ASP A 5 22.87 34.01 19.06
CA ASP A 5 22.07 34.10 20.29
C ASP A 5 21.02 35.23 20.33
N GLU A 6 21.10 36.28 19.50
CA GLU A 6 20.09 37.36 19.51
C GLU A 6 18.79 37.03 18.77
N PHE A 7 18.80 36.08 17.83
CA PHE A 7 17.57 35.59 17.19
C PHE A 7 16.79 34.58 18.07
N GLU A 8 17.40 34.08 19.16
CA GLU A 8 16.91 32.93 19.92
C GLU A 8 16.08 33.24 21.19
N ARG A 9 15.73 34.49 21.52
CA ARG A 9 15.02 34.75 22.81
C ARG A 9 13.95 35.84 22.79
N MET A 10 12.90 35.66 21.99
CA MET A 10 11.64 36.33 22.30
C MET A 10 10.48 35.34 22.24
N GLN A 11 9.95 35.02 23.43
CA GLN A 11 8.65 34.37 23.55
C GLN A 11 7.60 35.39 23.06
N LEU A 12 7.03 35.14 21.90
CA LEU A 12 5.99 35.97 21.32
C LEU A 12 4.67 35.73 22.04
N SER A 13 4.07 36.80 22.53
CA SER A 13 2.69 36.83 23.01
C SER A 13 1.71 36.81 21.84
N ARG A 14 0.44 36.49 22.14
CA ARG A 14 -0.66 36.60 21.17
C ARG A 14 -0.72 37.97 20.50
N SER A 15 -0.57 39.04 21.28
CA SER A 15 -0.63 40.42 20.79
C SER A 15 0.48 40.71 19.80
N GLU A 16 1.71 40.29 20.08
CA GLU A 16 2.84 40.52 19.16
C GLU A 16 2.66 39.80 17.82
N VAL A 17 2.08 38.59 17.85
CA VAL A 17 1.70 37.85 16.64
C VAL A 17 0.61 38.59 15.86
N GLU A 18 -0.47 38.99 16.52
CA GLU A 18 -1.58 39.74 15.89
C GLU A 18 -1.11 41.09 15.32
N ASP A 19 -0.24 41.80 16.04
CA ASP A 19 0.32 43.09 15.62
C ASP A 19 1.20 42.94 14.36
N GLU A 20 2.05 41.91 14.28
CA GLU A 20 2.85 41.65 13.08
C GLU A 20 1.98 41.23 11.89
N LEU A 21 0.96 40.41 12.10
CA LEU A 21 0.01 40.03 11.05
C LEU A 21 -0.77 41.24 10.52
N ALA A 22 -1.24 42.12 11.42
CA ALA A 22 -1.94 43.35 11.07
C ALA A 22 -1.02 44.33 10.31
N ARG A 23 0.23 44.47 10.76
CA ARG A 23 1.25 45.31 10.12
C ARG A 23 1.60 44.79 8.72
N ALA A 24 1.90 43.50 8.59
CA ALA A 24 2.25 42.89 7.31
C ALA A 24 1.12 43.03 6.28
N LYS A 25 -0.14 42.91 6.72
CA LYS A 25 -1.31 43.16 5.88
C LYS A 25 -1.41 44.62 5.42
N THR A 26 -1.15 45.56 6.31
CA THR A 26 -1.20 47.01 6.00
C THR A 26 -0.07 47.42 5.06
N GLU A 27 1.11 46.82 5.25
CA GLU A 27 2.31 47.08 4.47
C GLU A 27 2.37 46.27 3.17
N GLU A 28 1.35 45.46 2.87
CA GLU A 28 1.30 44.55 1.73
C GLU A 28 2.62 43.77 1.60
N ARG A 29 2.96 43.01 2.64
CA ARG A 29 4.14 42.13 2.66
C ARG A 29 3.86 40.80 3.33
N VAL A 30 4.76 39.84 3.10
CA VAL A 30 4.75 38.56 3.81
C VAL A 30 5.03 38.81 5.30
N PRO A 31 4.19 38.30 6.23
CA PRO A 31 4.47 38.35 7.65
C PRO A 31 5.73 37.54 7.94
N ARG A 32 6.64 38.10 8.74
CA ARG A 32 7.88 37.44 9.13
C ARG A 32 7.86 37.23 10.64
N ILE A 33 7.20 36.17 11.05
CA ILE A 33 7.11 35.81 12.48
C ILE A 33 8.18 34.75 12.75
N THR A 34 9.22 35.17 13.45
CA THR A 34 10.34 34.32 13.88
C THR A 34 10.42 34.36 15.40
N GLY A 35 10.56 33.21 16.07
CA GLY A 35 10.72 33.16 17.53
C GLY A 35 10.07 31.93 18.17
N HIS A 36 9.64 32.06 19.42
CA HIS A 36 8.95 30.99 20.17
C HIS A 36 7.59 31.48 20.63
N ALA A 37 6.52 30.73 20.37
CA ALA A 37 5.20 30.97 20.93
C ALA A 37 4.70 29.73 21.68
N THR A 38 5.62 29.09 22.42
CA THR A 38 5.35 27.87 23.19
C THR A 38 4.25 28.12 24.23
N GLY A 39 3.19 27.31 24.22
CA GLY A 39 2.10 27.40 25.20
C GLY A 39 1.15 28.60 25.00
N VAL A 40 1.33 29.40 23.95
CA VAL A 40 0.57 30.62 23.74
C VAL A 40 -0.82 30.30 23.19
N ASN A 41 -1.83 31.04 23.63
CA ASN A 41 -3.16 30.94 23.06
C ASN A 41 -3.28 31.77 21.77
N LEU A 42 -3.15 31.09 20.63
CA LEU A 42 -3.27 31.61 19.28
C LEU A 42 -4.56 31.14 18.59
N SER A 43 -5.57 30.71 19.35
CA SER A 43 -6.82 30.16 18.80
C SER A 43 -7.57 31.20 17.98
N GLY A 44 -8.15 30.76 16.86
CA GLY A 44 -8.90 31.59 15.92
C GLY A 44 -8.07 32.66 15.19
N ILE A 45 -6.75 32.68 15.38
CA ILE A 45 -5.89 33.65 14.67
C ILE A 45 -5.85 33.30 13.19
N ASN A 46 -5.89 34.34 12.38
CA ASN A 46 -5.72 34.22 10.94
C ASN A 46 -4.24 34.39 10.56
N PHE A 47 -3.52 33.27 10.47
CA PHE A 47 -2.18 33.19 9.91
C PHE A 47 -2.19 33.17 8.37
N SER A 48 -3.35 32.89 7.75
CA SER A 48 -3.46 32.62 6.32
C SER A 48 -2.78 33.67 5.46
N SER A 49 -2.19 33.17 4.38
CA SER A 49 -1.47 34.01 3.44
C SER A 49 -2.43 34.68 2.45
N GLY A 50 -3.35 35.50 2.93
CA GLY A 50 -4.17 36.38 2.06
C GLY A 50 -3.36 37.34 1.17
N TYR A 51 -2.02 37.27 1.25
CA TYR A 51 -1.03 38.01 0.51
C TYR A 51 -0.02 37.03 -0.13
N GLU A 52 0.13 37.11 -1.46
CA GLU A 52 1.14 36.43 -2.26
C GLU A 52 2.10 37.51 -2.78
N ASN A 53 3.39 37.47 -2.42
CA ASN A 53 4.35 38.47 -2.91
C ASN A 53 4.67 38.29 -4.41
N GLU A 54 5.38 39.24 -5.03
CA GLU A 54 5.79 39.18 -6.45
C GLU A 54 6.59 37.92 -6.83
N SER A 55 7.12 37.21 -5.83
CA SER A 55 7.87 35.95 -5.98
C SER A 55 7.03 34.70 -5.65
N GLY A 56 5.73 34.84 -5.39
CA GLY A 56 4.82 33.74 -5.05
C GLY A 56 4.89 33.24 -3.60
N HIS A 57 5.66 33.89 -2.72
CA HIS A 57 5.80 33.44 -1.33
C HIS A 57 4.62 33.89 -0.47
N ARG A 58 4.19 32.97 0.38
CA ARG A 58 3.07 33.06 1.33
C ARG A 58 3.64 33.07 2.76
N GLY A 59 2.84 33.49 3.76
CA GLY A 59 3.29 33.73 5.15
C GLY A 59 4.39 32.79 5.65
N GLU A 60 5.54 33.33 6.04
CA GLU A 60 6.75 32.56 6.36
C GLU A 60 6.91 32.42 7.88
N TYR A 61 6.78 31.18 8.37
CA TYR A 61 6.90 30.75 9.77
C TYR A 61 7.91 29.61 9.89
N LEU A 62 8.98 29.66 9.07
CA LEU A 62 9.99 28.62 8.97
C LEU A 62 10.64 28.34 10.33
N GLY A 63 10.60 27.09 10.77
CA GLY A 63 11.19 26.67 12.04
C GLY A 63 10.48 27.23 13.28
N PHE A 64 9.28 27.82 13.14
CA PHE A 64 8.61 28.48 14.25
C PHE A 64 8.27 27.50 15.37
N ASP A 65 8.62 27.85 16.61
CA ASP A 65 8.41 27.00 17.77
C ASP A 65 7.04 27.28 18.39
N LEU A 66 6.11 26.38 18.14
CA LEU A 66 4.70 26.43 18.55
C LEU A 66 4.37 25.30 19.52
N ARG A 67 5.37 24.75 20.22
CA ARG A 67 5.15 23.66 21.18
C ARG A 67 4.05 24.01 22.17
N HIS A 68 3.08 23.13 22.36
CA HIS A 68 1.94 23.33 23.27
C HIS A 68 1.08 24.58 22.98
N ALA A 69 1.25 25.25 21.84
CA ALA A 69 0.42 26.39 21.47
C ALA A 69 -1.02 25.93 21.21
N ASN A 70 -1.98 26.76 21.59
CA ASN A 70 -3.38 26.56 21.21
C ASN A 70 -3.62 27.30 19.90
N LEU A 71 -3.82 26.55 18.81
CA LEU A 71 -4.11 27.00 17.46
C LEU A 71 -5.49 26.52 17.00
N ARG A 72 -6.39 26.21 17.95
CA ARG A 72 -7.74 25.73 17.65
C ARG A 72 -8.48 26.71 16.76
N GLU A 73 -9.14 26.20 15.73
CA GLU A 73 -9.94 26.98 14.78
C GLU A 73 -9.16 28.12 14.09
N SER A 74 -7.83 28.12 14.17
CA SER A 74 -7.00 29.11 13.50
C SER A 74 -6.98 28.85 11.99
N ASN A 75 -6.79 29.91 11.22
CA ASN A 75 -6.65 29.81 9.77
C ASN A 75 -5.17 29.88 9.39
N LEU A 76 -4.58 28.76 8.98
CA LEU A 76 -3.21 28.61 8.51
C LEU A 76 -3.16 28.32 6.99
N GLU A 77 -4.23 28.63 6.27
CA GLU A 77 -4.35 28.35 4.84
C GLU A 77 -3.18 28.92 4.05
N ALA A 78 -2.53 28.02 3.30
CA ALA A 78 -1.41 28.23 2.42
C ALA A 78 -0.17 28.91 3.01
N CYS A 79 -0.03 28.89 4.34
CA CYS A 79 1.16 29.37 5.03
C CYS A 79 2.35 28.41 4.90
N ASP A 80 3.56 28.93 5.06
CA ASP A 80 4.78 28.13 5.17
C ASP A 80 5.23 27.96 6.62
N PHE A 81 5.00 26.77 7.16
CA PHE A 81 5.43 26.31 8.47
C PHE A 81 6.49 25.20 8.34
N ALA A 82 7.28 25.19 7.26
CA ALA A 82 8.33 24.19 7.10
C ALA A 82 9.29 24.20 8.31
N GLY A 83 9.64 23.01 8.81
CA GLY A 83 10.49 22.83 9.98
C GLY A 83 9.87 23.26 11.31
N ALA A 84 8.60 23.70 11.36
CA ALA A 84 7.97 24.16 12.59
C ALA A 84 7.92 23.07 13.67
N ASN A 85 8.09 23.48 14.93
CA ASN A 85 8.00 22.59 16.08
C ASN A 85 6.60 22.72 16.72
N LEU A 86 5.70 21.82 16.35
CA LEU A 86 4.29 21.81 16.76
C LEU A 86 4.01 20.75 17.84
N ARG A 87 5.05 20.28 18.56
CA ARG A 87 4.86 19.22 19.55
C ARG A 87 3.85 19.62 20.62
N GLY A 88 2.84 18.80 20.83
CA GLY A 88 1.78 19.06 21.80
C GLY A 88 0.86 20.23 21.44
N ALA A 89 0.98 20.84 20.25
CA ALA A 89 0.12 21.94 19.84
C ALA A 89 -1.31 21.43 19.58
N ASP A 90 -2.30 22.24 19.94
CA ASP A 90 -3.71 21.95 19.67
C ASP A 90 -4.17 22.74 18.43
N MET A 91 -4.30 22.07 17.29
CA MET A 91 -4.81 22.60 16.02
C MET A 91 -6.20 22.03 15.70
N THR A 92 -6.96 21.63 16.72
CA THR A 92 -8.31 21.08 16.51
C THR A 92 -9.17 22.06 15.71
N GLY A 93 -9.77 21.58 14.62
CA GLY A 93 -10.63 22.37 13.74
C GLY A 93 -9.91 23.48 12.95
N ALA A 94 -8.57 23.51 12.93
CA ALA A 94 -7.83 24.51 12.18
C ALA A 94 -7.97 24.32 10.65
N ASN A 95 -7.93 25.42 9.90
CA ASN A 95 -7.81 25.39 8.45
C ASN A 95 -6.32 25.34 8.08
N LEU A 96 -5.86 24.19 7.61
CA LEU A 96 -4.48 23.92 7.21
C LEU A 96 -4.35 23.76 5.67
N ARG A 97 -5.39 24.16 4.91
CA ARG A 97 -5.46 23.89 3.47
C ARG A 97 -4.27 24.48 2.73
N GLY A 98 -3.59 23.67 1.92
CA GLY A 98 -2.45 24.09 1.12
C GLY A 98 -1.22 24.54 1.91
N ALA A 99 -1.22 24.42 3.25
CA ALA A 99 -0.10 24.84 4.08
C ALA A 99 1.12 23.93 3.87
N ASN A 100 2.31 24.51 3.95
CA ASN A 100 3.57 23.79 3.88
C ASN A 100 4.07 23.44 5.28
N PHE A 101 4.02 22.16 5.63
CA PHE A 101 4.56 21.57 6.87
C PHE A 101 5.72 20.63 6.58
N TYR A 102 6.49 20.90 5.51
CA TYR A 102 7.67 20.11 5.18
C TYR A 102 8.61 20.02 6.39
N ASN A 103 8.97 18.79 6.78
CA ASN A 103 9.87 18.55 7.92
C ASN A 103 9.38 19.12 9.27
N ALA A 104 8.07 19.31 9.45
CA ALA A 104 7.49 19.80 10.71
C ALA A 104 7.28 18.65 11.73
N LEU A 105 7.27 19.01 13.01
CA LEU A 105 7.29 18.09 14.13
C LEU A 105 5.94 18.14 14.87
N PHE A 106 5.09 17.13 14.68
CA PHE A 106 3.72 17.07 15.22
C PHE A 106 3.59 16.14 16.44
N GLN A 107 4.69 15.81 17.13
CA GLN A 107 4.63 14.78 18.16
C GLN A 107 3.66 15.18 19.28
N ALA A 108 2.71 14.31 19.60
CA ALA A 108 1.61 14.57 20.55
C ALA A 108 0.70 15.78 20.21
N ALA A 109 0.70 16.26 18.97
CA ALA A 109 -0.19 17.33 18.52
C ALA A 109 -1.63 16.83 18.29
N TYR A 110 -2.58 17.76 18.27
CA TYR A 110 -3.99 17.49 18.00
C TYR A 110 -4.41 18.17 16.69
N LEU A 111 -4.74 17.36 15.68
CA LEU A 111 -5.25 17.77 14.37
C LEU A 111 -6.74 17.40 14.19
N ASP A 112 -7.42 17.00 15.26
CA ASP A 112 -8.81 16.57 15.22
C ASP A 112 -9.69 17.59 14.45
N TYR A 113 -10.48 17.12 13.49
CA TYR A 113 -11.36 17.95 12.66
C TYR A 113 -10.67 19.05 11.82
N ALA A 114 -9.34 19.07 11.73
CA ALA A 114 -8.62 20.03 10.90
C ALA A 114 -8.79 19.73 9.41
N ASP A 115 -8.85 20.78 8.57
CA ASP A 115 -8.81 20.63 7.11
C ASP A 115 -7.37 20.80 6.61
N ALA A 116 -6.69 19.68 6.38
CA ALA A 116 -5.32 19.58 5.87
C ALA A 116 -5.26 19.30 4.36
N SER A 117 -6.36 19.55 3.64
CA SER A 117 -6.42 19.32 2.19
C SER A 117 -5.30 20.07 1.46
N GLU A 118 -4.69 19.44 0.46
CA GLU A 118 -3.63 20.03 -0.38
C GLU A 118 -2.36 20.44 0.38
N GLY A 119 -2.26 20.19 1.69
CA GLY A 119 -1.10 20.50 2.50
C GLY A 119 0.12 19.65 2.16
N ASN A 120 1.31 20.17 2.41
CA ASN A 120 2.57 19.45 2.23
C ASN A 120 3.13 18.97 3.57
N PHE A 121 3.05 17.66 3.81
CA PHE A 121 3.53 16.98 5.03
C PHE A 121 4.70 16.03 4.74
N VAL A 122 5.42 16.25 3.64
CA VAL A 122 6.64 15.48 3.34
C VAL A 122 7.68 15.72 4.44
N ALA A 123 8.30 14.65 4.92
CA ALA A 123 9.22 14.61 6.06
C ALA A 123 8.62 15.01 7.42
N ALA A 124 7.29 15.17 7.53
CA ALA A 124 6.66 15.48 8.80
C ALA A 124 6.65 14.26 9.75
N GLU A 125 6.77 14.52 11.05
CA GLU A 125 6.73 13.48 12.10
C GLU A 125 5.40 13.53 12.87
N PHE A 126 4.53 12.56 12.64
CA PHE A 126 3.21 12.44 13.27
C PHE A 126 3.19 11.48 14.46
N ASN A 127 4.19 11.51 15.34
CA ASN A 127 4.26 10.53 16.42
C ASN A 127 3.27 10.88 17.55
N GLU A 128 2.41 9.95 17.97
CA GLU A 128 1.38 10.18 18.98
C GLU A 128 0.41 11.32 18.61
N THR A 129 0.27 11.64 17.31
CA THR A 129 -0.57 12.73 16.84
C THR A 129 -2.02 12.26 16.74
N SER A 130 -2.94 13.00 17.36
CA SER A 130 -4.37 12.79 17.12
C SER A 130 -4.77 13.46 15.82
N MET A 131 -5.45 12.73 14.92
CA MET A 131 -5.90 13.25 13.63
C MET A 131 -7.31 12.79 13.28
N ARG A 132 -8.13 12.58 14.32
CA ARG A 132 -9.50 12.10 14.18
C ARG A 132 -10.32 13.04 13.32
N GLU A 133 -10.99 12.50 12.30
CA GLU A 133 -11.89 13.24 11.42
C GLU A 133 -11.21 14.46 10.75
N SER A 134 -9.87 14.45 10.67
CA SER A 134 -9.12 15.43 9.89
C SER A 134 -9.15 15.07 8.40
N VAL A 135 -9.15 16.08 7.54
CA VAL A 135 -9.30 15.92 6.09
C VAL A 135 -7.94 16.05 5.40
N PHE A 136 -7.50 15.02 4.69
CA PHE A 136 -6.21 14.99 3.97
C PHE A 136 -6.37 14.93 2.45
N ARG A 137 -7.46 15.50 1.92
CA ARG A 137 -7.75 15.44 0.48
C ARG A 137 -6.61 16.05 -0.33
N ASN A 138 -6.03 15.29 -1.26
CA ASN A 138 -4.88 15.71 -2.07
C ASN A 138 -3.64 16.19 -1.27
N ALA A 139 -3.55 15.87 0.03
CA ALA A 139 -2.38 16.20 0.83
C ALA A 139 -1.16 15.41 0.34
N ARG A 140 0.05 15.92 0.60
CA ARG A 140 1.31 15.30 0.18
C ARG A 140 2.04 14.71 1.37
N PHE A 141 2.41 13.44 1.28
CA PHE A 141 3.19 12.73 2.29
C PHE A 141 4.44 12.10 1.67
N GLY A 142 5.34 11.62 2.50
CA GLY A 142 6.58 10.96 2.05
C GLY A 142 7.74 11.22 2.99
N SER A 143 8.63 10.24 3.20
CA SER A 143 9.81 10.38 4.06
C SER A 143 9.50 10.82 5.50
N GLY A 144 8.27 10.63 5.98
CA GLY A 144 7.83 11.01 7.32
C GLY A 144 7.70 9.82 8.26
N SER A 145 7.07 10.03 9.41
CA SER A 145 6.79 8.96 10.36
C SER A 145 5.37 9.02 10.93
N PHE A 146 4.79 7.84 11.13
CA PHE A 146 3.56 7.59 11.88
C PHE A 146 3.90 6.58 12.97
N ILE A 147 4.01 7.05 14.21
CA ILE A 147 4.36 6.22 15.37
C ILE A 147 3.29 6.42 16.43
N ALA A 148 2.69 5.34 16.93
CA ALA A 148 1.57 5.41 17.87
C ALA A 148 0.41 6.32 17.41
N THR A 149 0.10 6.30 16.12
CA THR A 149 -0.90 7.17 15.50
C THR A 149 -2.00 6.38 14.81
N ASP A 150 -3.25 6.72 15.09
CA ASP A 150 -4.43 6.12 14.48
C ASP A 150 -4.80 6.85 13.18
N LEU A 151 -4.74 6.15 12.05
CA LEU A 151 -5.10 6.68 10.74
C LEU A 151 -6.56 6.37 10.37
N SER A 152 -7.25 5.48 11.10
CA SER A 152 -8.54 4.88 10.70
C SER A 152 -9.68 5.88 10.52
N SER A 153 -9.61 7.01 11.23
CA SER A 153 -10.65 8.05 11.24
C SER A 153 -10.28 9.29 10.41
N ALA A 154 -9.12 9.29 9.77
CA ALA A 154 -8.73 10.37 8.86
C ALA A 154 -9.50 10.26 7.53
N ILE A 155 -9.91 11.40 7.01
CA ILE A 155 -10.82 11.52 5.86
C ILE A 155 -10.02 11.78 4.58
N ASP A 156 -10.43 11.15 3.48
CA ASP A 156 -9.87 11.32 2.13
C ASP A 156 -8.37 11.00 1.97
N LEU A 157 -7.79 10.22 2.89
CA LEU A 157 -6.39 9.75 2.79
C LEU A 157 -6.10 9.01 1.47
N ILE A 158 -7.08 8.33 0.88
CA ILE A 158 -6.95 7.65 -0.41
C ILE A 158 -6.56 8.60 -1.56
N THR A 159 -6.92 9.87 -1.45
CA THR A 159 -6.58 10.90 -2.45
C THR A 159 -5.23 11.55 -2.18
N ALA A 160 -4.61 11.29 -1.02
CA ALA A 160 -3.33 11.85 -0.66
C ALA A 160 -2.22 11.28 -1.55
N LEU A 161 -1.29 12.14 -1.96
CA LEU A 161 -0.12 11.78 -2.74
C LEU A 161 1.03 11.42 -1.80
N HIS A 162 1.28 10.12 -1.60
CA HIS A 162 2.42 9.65 -0.82
C HIS A 162 3.62 9.36 -1.73
N ARG A 163 4.75 10.05 -1.55
CA ARG A 163 5.98 9.89 -2.34
C ARG A 163 7.14 9.38 -1.48
N GLY A 164 7.62 8.17 -1.77
CA GLY A 164 8.71 7.54 -1.02
C GLY A 164 8.21 6.89 0.26
N PRO A 165 9.05 6.09 0.94
CA PRO A 165 8.64 5.37 2.14
C PRO A 165 8.47 6.34 3.32
N SER A 166 7.50 6.06 4.19
CA SER A 166 7.37 6.67 5.51
C SER A 166 7.47 5.56 6.55
N ALA A 167 8.03 5.86 7.72
CA ALA A 167 8.05 4.91 8.81
C ALA A 167 6.65 4.75 9.38
N ILE A 168 6.15 3.51 9.48
CA ILE A 168 4.95 3.19 10.25
C ILE A 168 5.28 2.07 11.22
N ASP A 169 4.99 2.28 12.49
CA ASP A 169 5.30 1.31 13.54
C ASP A 169 4.13 0.34 13.80
N THR A 170 4.43 -0.75 14.50
CA THR A 170 3.45 -1.77 14.85
C THR A 170 2.28 -1.20 15.65
N SER A 171 2.52 -0.21 16.52
CA SER A 171 1.44 0.37 17.33
C SER A 171 0.46 1.19 16.48
N SER A 172 0.95 1.99 15.53
CA SER A 172 0.09 2.71 14.57
C SER A 172 -0.73 1.75 13.72
N LEU A 173 -0.14 0.64 13.27
CA LEU A 173 -0.87 -0.39 12.53
C LEU A 173 -1.98 -1.03 13.40
N GLN A 174 -1.69 -1.34 14.66
CA GLN A 174 -2.68 -1.91 15.58
C GLN A 174 -3.82 -0.93 15.88
N LEU A 175 -3.51 0.34 16.16
CA LEU A 175 -4.50 1.38 16.40
C LEU A 175 -5.40 1.57 15.17
N THR A 176 -4.79 1.72 14.00
CA THR A 176 -5.50 1.87 12.73
C THR A 176 -6.39 0.66 12.43
N CYS A 177 -5.89 -0.56 12.64
CA CYS A 177 -6.72 -1.76 12.45
C CYS A 177 -7.88 -1.82 13.45
N SER A 178 -7.63 -1.51 14.72
CA SER A 178 -8.69 -1.51 15.75
C SER A 178 -9.80 -0.53 15.40
N GLY A 179 -9.47 0.66 14.89
CA GLY A 179 -10.46 1.66 14.46
C GLY A 179 -11.21 1.29 13.18
N LEU A 180 -10.66 0.36 12.38
CA LEU A 180 -11.31 -0.18 11.18
C LEU A 180 -12.21 -1.39 11.46
N GLU A 181 -12.24 -1.94 12.68
CA GLU A 181 -13.09 -3.09 13.00
C GLU A 181 -14.57 -2.79 12.72
N GLY A 182 -15.21 -3.64 11.90
CA GLY A 182 -16.62 -3.49 11.51
C GLY A 182 -16.89 -2.41 10.47
N GLN A 183 -15.87 -1.72 9.94
CA GLN A 183 -16.03 -0.78 8.84
C GLN A 183 -16.33 -1.50 7.52
N PRO A 184 -17.00 -0.85 6.55
CA PRO A 184 -17.21 -1.41 5.22
C PRO A 184 -15.90 -1.75 4.50
N GLU A 185 -15.92 -2.80 3.69
CA GLU A 185 -14.74 -3.32 2.98
C GLU A 185 -14.02 -2.25 2.13
N TYR A 186 -14.78 -1.37 1.46
CA TYR A 186 -14.19 -0.29 0.67
C TYR A 186 -13.40 0.73 1.51
N VAL A 187 -13.79 0.97 2.78
CA VAL A 187 -13.07 1.86 3.70
C VAL A 187 -11.75 1.22 4.10
N VAL A 188 -11.80 -0.08 4.43
CA VAL A 188 -10.61 -0.86 4.76
C VAL A 188 -9.64 -0.86 3.58
N ASP A 189 -10.12 -1.15 2.37
CA ASP A 189 -9.27 -1.17 1.18
C ASP A 189 -8.65 0.19 0.85
N ASP A 190 -9.40 1.27 1.00
CA ASP A 190 -8.88 2.62 0.79
C ASP A 190 -7.77 2.97 1.80
N MET A 191 -7.91 2.56 3.06
CA MET A 191 -6.84 2.69 4.05
C MET A 191 -5.60 1.87 3.65
N PHE A 192 -5.78 0.60 3.29
CA PHE A 192 -4.64 -0.25 2.93
C PHE A 192 -3.93 0.21 1.65
N LYS A 193 -4.61 0.84 0.70
CA LYS A 193 -3.95 1.50 -0.45
C LYS A 193 -3.01 2.62 0.01
N PHE A 194 -3.44 3.43 0.98
CA PHE A 194 -2.58 4.45 1.58
C PHE A 194 -1.38 3.80 2.30
N LEU A 195 -1.62 2.78 3.14
CA LEU A 195 -0.56 2.06 3.86
C LEU A 195 0.46 1.40 2.92
N SER A 196 0.02 0.80 1.81
CA SER A 196 0.93 0.27 0.79
C SER A 196 1.83 1.36 0.20
N ALA A 197 1.31 2.58 0.03
CA ALA A 197 2.08 3.72 -0.46
C ALA A 197 3.13 4.25 0.55
N THR A 198 3.00 3.93 1.84
CA THR A 198 4.03 4.24 2.85
C THR A 198 5.23 3.30 2.81
N GLY A 199 5.16 2.21 2.03
CA GLY A 199 6.20 1.19 1.95
C GLY A 199 5.89 -0.09 2.73
N LEU A 200 4.65 -0.27 3.20
CA LEU A 200 4.21 -1.54 3.77
C LEU A 200 4.18 -2.62 2.68
N HIS A 201 5.14 -3.56 2.73
CA HIS A 201 5.26 -4.65 1.75
C HIS A 201 4.00 -5.53 1.73
N ASP A 202 3.65 -6.08 0.56
CA ASP A 202 2.41 -6.84 0.34
C ASP A 202 2.26 -8.04 1.30
N ASP A 203 3.36 -8.70 1.64
CA ASP A 203 3.35 -9.80 2.62
C ASP A 203 2.95 -9.35 4.03
N LEU A 204 3.46 -8.19 4.47
CA LEU A 204 3.09 -7.61 5.75
C LEU A 204 1.66 -7.07 5.69
N SER A 205 1.26 -6.46 4.58
CA SER A 205 -0.10 -5.99 4.35
C SER A 205 -1.12 -7.14 4.50
N ALA A 206 -0.84 -8.31 3.91
CA ALA A 206 -1.68 -9.49 4.05
C ALA A 206 -1.83 -9.97 5.51
N VAL A 207 -0.75 -9.90 6.31
CA VAL A 207 -0.80 -10.22 7.74
C VAL A 207 -1.59 -9.17 8.51
N VAL A 208 -1.33 -7.89 8.27
CA VAL A 208 -1.99 -6.77 8.98
C VAL A 208 -3.50 -6.75 8.70
N ARG A 209 -3.95 -7.12 7.49
CA ARG A 209 -5.38 -7.29 7.17
C ARG A 209 -6.10 -8.30 8.07
N THR A 210 -5.39 -9.27 8.65
CA THR A 210 -6.03 -10.20 9.62
C THR A 210 -6.47 -9.54 10.90
N TRP A 211 -5.83 -8.43 11.27
CA TRP A 211 -6.14 -7.72 12.50
C TRP A 211 -7.49 -7.01 12.42
N VAL A 212 -7.99 -6.72 11.21
CA VAL A 212 -9.35 -6.19 10.97
C VAL A 212 -10.39 -7.29 10.71
N GLY A 213 -10.07 -8.54 11.05
CA GLY A 213 -10.96 -9.68 10.83
C GLY A 213 -11.10 -10.10 9.36
N GLN A 214 -10.32 -9.52 8.43
CA GLN A 214 -10.25 -10.01 7.06
C GLN A 214 -9.34 -11.26 7.01
N PRO A 215 -9.87 -12.46 6.69
CA PRO A 215 -9.05 -13.66 6.64
C PRO A 215 -7.94 -13.52 5.60
N ILE A 216 -6.74 -14.04 5.88
CA ILE A 216 -5.64 -14.01 4.89
C ILE A 216 -6.11 -14.73 3.63
N GLU A 217 -6.20 -13.99 2.54
CA GLU A 217 -6.42 -14.57 1.22
C GLU A 217 -5.09 -15.06 0.64
N TYR A 218 -4.62 -16.19 1.14
CA TYR A 218 -3.60 -16.94 0.41
C TYR A 218 -4.26 -17.50 -0.85
N TYR A 219 -3.90 -16.96 -2.02
CA TYR A 219 -4.11 -17.70 -3.26
C TYR A 219 -3.23 -18.93 -3.21
N SER A 220 -3.84 -20.10 -3.14
CA SER A 220 -3.12 -21.37 -2.95
C SER A 220 -2.76 -22.05 -4.28
N VAL A 221 -3.13 -21.44 -5.41
CA VAL A 221 -2.98 -22.03 -6.74
C VAL A 221 -2.60 -20.98 -7.79
N PHE A 222 -1.42 -21.10 -8.39
CA PHE A 222 -1.00 -20.34 -9.56
C PHE A 222 -1.35 -21.08 -10.85
N ILE A 223 -1.89 -20.38 -11.86
CA ILE A 223 -2.15 -20.94 -13.20
C ILE A 223 -1.04 -20.49 -14.15
N SER A 224 -0.12 -21.39 -14.44
CA SER A 224 0.98 -21.21 -15.38
C SER A 224 0.58 -21.63 -16.79
N HIS A 225 0.67 -20.73 -17.76
CA HIS A 225 0.22 -20.95 -19.13
C HIS A 225 1.01 -20.12 -20.16
N SER A 226 0.99 -20.54 -21.43
CA SER A 226 1.49 -19.71 -22.54
C SER A 226 0.57 -18.51 -22.80
N SER A 227 1.13 -17.36 -23.22
CA SER A 227 0.34 -16.19 -23.62
C SER A 227 -0.63 -16.47 -24.76
N LEU A 228 -0.36 -17.49 -25.58
CA LEU A 228 -1.24 -17.96 -26.65
C LEU A 228 -2.44 -18.77 -26.15
N ASP A 229 -2.38 -19.32 -24.94
CA ASP A 229 -3.44 -20.13 -24.33
C ASP A 229 -4.31 -19.32 -23.35
N LYS A 230 -4.14 -17.98 -23.36
CA LYS A 230 -4.77 -17.04 -22.40
C LYS A 230 -6.29 -17.16 -22.35
N THR A 231 -6.93 -17.45 -23.48
CA THR A 231 -8.41 -17.61 -23.54
C THR A 231 -8.86 -18.79 -22.68
N PHE A 232 -8.15 -19.93 -22.76
CA PHE A 232 -8.43 -21.08 -21.92
C PHE A 232 -8.08 -20.80 -20.46
N ALA A 233 -6.91 -20.22 -20.18
CA ALA A 233 -6.46 -19.92 -18.83
C ALA A 233 -7.44 -19.01 -18.08
N ARG A 234 -7.95 -17.95 -18.73
CA ARG A 234 -8.97 -17.06 -18.14
C ARG A 234 -10.29 -17.77 -17.86
N LYS A 235 -10.71 -18.66 -18.76
CA LYS A 235 -11.92 -19.47 -18.55
C LYS A 235 -11.73 -20.36 -17.32
N LEU A 236 -10.61 -21.09 -17.26
CA LEU A 236 -10.27 -21.95 -16.14
C LEU A 236 -10.16 -21.18 -14.82
N TYR A 237 -9.53 -20.01 -14.83
CA TYR A 237 -9.45 -19.11 -13.68
C TYR A 237 -10.84 -18.74 -13.15
N ARG A 238 -11.73 -18.23 -14.01
CA ARG A 238 -13.09 -17.85 -13.61
C ARG A 238 -13.89 -19.02 -13.07
N ASP A 239 -13.78 -20.18 -13.74
CA ASP A 239 -14.57 -21.36 -13.38
C ASP A 239 -14.06 -21.98 -12.06
N LEU A 240 -12.75 -22.00 -11.81
CA LEU A 240 -12.16 -22.42 -10.53
C LEU A 240 -12.52 -21.47 -9.38
N GLN A 241 -12.50 -20.16 -9.63
CA GLN A 241 -12.96 -19.15 -8.66
C GLN A 241 -14.45 -19.36 -8.31
N GLY A 242 -15.29 -19.66 -9.32
CA GLY A 242 -16.69 -20.01 -9.11
C GLY A 242 -16.91 -21.27 -8.26
N LEU A 243 -15.94 -22.19 -8.23
CA LEU A 243 -15.93 -23.38 -7.38
C LEU A 243 -15.26 -23.14 -6.01
N GLY A 244 -14.87 -21.90 -5.69
CA GLY A 244 -14.24 -21.53 -4.42
C GLY A 244 -12.76 -21.88 -4.33
N VAL A 245 -12.10 -22.21 -5.44
CA VAL A 245 -10.65 -22.44 -5.48
C VAL A 245 -9.95 -21.08 -5.60
N LYS A 246 -9.16 -20.72 -4.59
CA LYS A 246 -8.39 -19.47 -4.56
C LYS A 246 -7.19 -19.57 -5.50
N CYS A 247 -7.35 -19.15 -6.75
CA CYS A 247 -6.29 -19.17 -7.76
C CYS A 247 -5.96 -17.80 -8.35
N TRP A 248 -4.77 -17.64 -8.92
CA TRP A 248 -4.32 -16.43 -9.61
C TRP A 248 -3.55 -16.77 -10.91
N MET A 249 -3.43 -15.80 -11.82
CA MET A 249 -2.72 -15.93 -13.10
C MET A 249 -2.08 -14.59 -13.49
N ASP A 250 -0.97 -14.62 -14.25
CA ASP A 250 -0.37 -13.38 -14.80
C ASP A 250 -1.15 -12.92 -16.05
N GLU A 251 -1.66 -11.69 -16.02
CA GLU A 251 -2.42 -11.12 -17.14
C GLU A 251 -1.55 -10.37 -18.16
N LYS A 252 -0.25 -10.18 -17.91
CA LYS A 252 0.63 -9.44 -18.84
C LYS A 252 1.00 -10.26 -20.07
N ASN A 253 1.05 -9.60 -21.23
CA ASN A 253 1.51 -10.21 -22.48
C ASN A 253 3.03 -10.36 -22.41
N ILE A 254 3.52 -11.51 -21.95
CA ILE A 254 4.95 -11.85 -21.89
C ILE A 254 5.55 -11.70 -23.30
N LEU A 255 6.50 -10.77 -23.47
CA LEU A 255 7.22 -10.57 -24.73
C LEU A 255 8.41 -11.55 -24.81
N PRO A 256 8.90 -11.90 -26.02
CA PRO A 256 10.06 -12.74 -26.14
C PRO A 256 11.31 -12.03 -25.58
N GLY A 257 11.86 -12.56 -24.48
CA GLY A 257 13.00 -11.98 -23.76
C GLY A 257 12.66 -11.51 -22.34
N ASP A 258 11.38 -11.42 -21.99
CA ASP A 258 10.96 -11.21 -20.60
C ASP A 258 11.20 -12.49 -19.80
N SER A 259 12.00 -12.36 -18.75
CA SER A 259 12.21 -13.40 -17.76
C SER A 259 10.92 -13.60 -16.98
N ILE A 260 10.26 -14.73 -17.18
CA ILE A 260 9.18 -15.23 -16.29
C ILE A 260 9.64 -15.25 -14.82
N LEU A 261 10.96 -15.24 -14.56
CA LEU A 261 11.54 -15.29 -13.22
C LEU A 261 11.32 -14.01 -12.41
N ASP A 262 11.15 -12.85 -13.06
CA ASP A 262 10.97 -11.58 -12.33
C ASP A 262 9.54 -11.43 -11.79
N SER A 263 8.55 -12.09 -12.42
CA SER A 263 7.16 -12.15 -11.94
C SER A 263 6.91 -13.26 -10.92
N ILE A 264 7.81 -14.25 -10.82
CA ILE A 264 7.66 -15.41 -9.93
C ILE A 264 8.24 -15.17 -8.53
N ASP A 265 9.21 -14.26 -8.38
CA ASP A 265 9.75 -13.90 -7.07
C ASP A 265 8.77 -13.09 -6.18
N GLN A 266 7.63 -12.64 -6.73
CA GLN A 266 6.51 -12.10 -5.94
C GLN A 266 5.37 -13.11 -5.69
N GLY A 267 5.39 -14.30 -6.31
CA GLY A 267 4.15 -15.03 -6.57
C GLY A 267 3.99 -16.42 -5.99
N ILE A 268 5.05 -17.20 -5.77
CA ILE A 268 4.92 -18.58 -5.26
C ILE A 268 5.36 -18.64 -3.81
N LYS A 269 4.40 -18.47 -2.90
CA LYS A 269 4.64 -18.69 -1.46
C LYS A 269 4.91 -20.18 -1.24
N VAL A 270 5.56 -20.49 -0.11
CA VAL A 270 6.11 -21.82 0.27
C VAL A 270 5.13 -23.02 0.12
N HIS A 271 3.83 -22.77 -0.01
CA HIS A 271 2.76 -23.79 -0.04
C HIS A 271 1.81 -23.73 -1.25
N ASP A 272 2.13 -22.95 -2.29
CA ASP A 272 1.22 -22.79 -3.43
C ASP A 272 1.34 -23.96 -4.42
N ARG A 273 0.22 -24.36 -5.03
CA ARG A 273 0.20 -25.30 -6.17
C ARG A 273 0.38 -24.54 -7.47
N VAL A 274 1.02 -25.14 -8.44
CA VAL A 274 1.16 -24.62 -9.80
C VAL A 274 0.36 -25.52 -10.74
N ILE A 275 -0.72 -24.99 -11.30
CA ILE A 275 -1.38 -25.59 -12.46
C ILE A 275 -0.54 -25.28 -13.69
N LEU A 276 0.04 -26.30 -14.32
CA LEU A 276 0.74 -26.14 -15.58
C LEU A 276 -0.21 -26.50 -16.74
N VAL A 277 -0.58 -25.50 -17.55
CA VAL A 277 -1.37 -25.70 -18.77
C VAL A 277 -0.48 -26.26 -19.87
N CYS A 278 -0.53 -27.59 -20.05
CA CYS A 278 0.23 -28.33 -21.03
C CYS A 278 -0.42 -28.23 -22.42
N SER A 279 0.25 -27.50 -23.31
CA SER A 279 -0.08 -27.35 -24.72
C SER A 279 1.19 -27.33 -25.57
N GLN A 280 1.06 -27.38 -26.89
CA GLN A 280 2.15 -27.12 -27.82
C GLN A 280 2.74 -25.72 -27.63
N ASN A 281 1.94 -24.74 -27.21
CA ASN A 281 2.38 -23.37 -27.00
C ASN A 281 3.18 -23.22 -25.70
N SER A 282 2.79 -23.93 -24.64
CA SER A 282 3.52 -23.92 -23.37
C SER A 282 4.76 -24.79 -23.43
N LEU A 283 4.68 -25.98 -24.02
CA LEU A 283 5.76 -26.99 -23.97
C LEU A 283 6.71 -26.94 -25.18
N GLY A 284 6.31 -26.27 -26.27
CA GLY A 284 7.07 -26.25 -27.51
C GLY A 284 8.35 -25.43 -27.41
N ARG A 285 9.44 -25.89 -28.04
CA ARG A 285 10.77 -25.24 -27.97
C ARG A 285 10.81 -23.76 -28.36
N LYS A 286 9.85 -23.27 -29.14
CA LYS A 286 9.81 -21.87 -29.62
C LYS A 286 9.27 -20.89 -28.58
N THR A 287 8.38 -21.34 -27.71
CA THR A 287 7.56 -20.49 -26.82
C THR A 287 7.56 -20.98 -25.37
N GLY A 288 8.11 -22.17 -25.13
CA GLY A 288 8.11 -22.90 -23.87
C GLY A 288 9.48 -23.10 -23.24
N TRP A 289 10.49 -22.29 -23.57
CA TRP A 289 11.86 -22.44 -23.06
C TRP A 289 11.94 -22.42 -21.53
N TRP A 290 10.94 -21.84 -20.87
CA TRP A 290 10.86 -21.62 -19.43
C TRP A 290 10.24 -22.80 -18.66
N VAL A 291 9.50 -23.68 -19.35
CA VAL A 291 8.67 -24.69 -18.67
C VAL A 291 9.52 -25.72 -17.93
N ASP A 292 10.66 -26.13 -18.49
CA ASP A 292 11.52 -27.11 -17.84
C ASP A 292 12.05 -26.58 -16.49
N GLU A 293 12.40 -25.29 -16.40
CA GLU A 293 12.84 -24.65 -15.16
C GLU A 293 11.70 -24.55 -14.14
N GLU A 294 10.50 -24.18 -14.59
CA GLU A 294 9.31 -24.10 -13.74
C GLU A 294 8.94 -25.48 -13.14
N ILE A 295 9.00 -26.53 -13.96
CA ILE A 295 8.81 -27.90 -13.50
C ILE A 295 9.89 -28.29 -12.49
N GLU A 296 11.15 -27.96 -12.76
CA GLU A 296 12.25 -28.29 -11.86
C GLU A 296 12.09 -27.61 -10.49
N ARG A 297 11.70 -26.32 -10.46
CA ARG A 297 11.42 -25.57 -9.23
C ARG A 297 10.26 -26.19 -8.45
N ALA A 298 9.14 -26.48 -9.11
CA ALA A 298 7.99 -27.11 -8.48
C ALA A 298 8.35 -28.48 -7.87
N LEU A 299 9.11 -29.31 -8.59
CA LEU A 299 9.57 -30.61 -8.11
C LEU A 299 10.62 -30.49 -6.99
N ALA A 300 11.51 -29.50 -7.05
CA ALA A 300 12.43 -29.20 -5.95
C ALA A 300 11.65 -28.86 -4.68
N LYS A 301 10.58 -28.07 -4.81
CA LYS A 301 9.73 -27.70 -3.68
C LYS A 301 8.98 -28.89 -3.08
N GLU A 302 8.44 -29.78 -3.92
CA GLU A 302 7.83 -31.03 -3.43
C GLU A 302 8.81 -31.88 -2.63
N ARG A 303 10.09 -31.94 -3.06
CA ARG A 303 11.12 -32.70 -2.35
C ARG A 303 11.41 -32.10 -0.97
N GLU A 304 11.44 -30.76 -0.85
CA GLU A 304 11.59 -30.08 0.44
C GLU A 304 10.42 -30.35 1.38
N LEU A 305 9.19 -30.14 0.91
CA LEU A 305 7.98 -30.36 1.70
C LEU A 305 7.87 -31.82 2.16
N ARG A 306 8.24 -32.77 1.29
CA ARG A 306 8.26 -34.20 1.64
C ARG A 306 9.29 -34.54 2.71
N ARG A 307 10.44 -33.85 2.75
CA ARG A 307 11.42 -33.98 3.84
C ARG A 307 10.90 -33.40 5.16
N ALA A 308 10.07 -32.37 5.10
CA ALA A 308 9.38 -31.79 6.24
C ALA A 308 8.16 -32.60 6.72
N GLY A 309 7.88 -33.76 6.11
CA GLY A 309 6.75 -34.63 6.47
C GLY A 309 5.44 -34.31 5.76
N GLU A 310 5.41 -33.30 4.88
CA GLU A 310 4.23 -32.95 4.11
C GLU A 310 4.11 -33.80 2.83
N LYS A 311 2.95 -34.45 2.64
CA LYS A 311 2.65 -35.26 1.44
C LYS A 311 1.84 -34.45 0.43
N PHE A 312 2.39 -33.33 -0.03
CA PHE A 312 1.69 -32.40 -0.90
C PHE A 312 2.29 -32.35 -2.31
N GLY A 313 1.43 -32.32 -3.34
CA GLY A 313 1.83 -32.10 -4.72
C GLY A 313 1.76 -30.62 -5.08
N VAL A 314 2.91 -30.04 -5.45
CA VAL A 314 3.03 -28.65 -5.89
C VAL A 314 2.67 -28.55 -7.36
N LEU A 315 3.17 -29.46 -8.21
CA LEU A 315 2.90 -29.43 -9.65
C LEU A 315 1.61 -30.18 -10.00
N VAL A 316 0.69 -29.48 -10.67
CA VAL A 316 -0.62 -29.99 -11.10
C VAL A 316 -0.78 -29.79 -12.62
N PRO A 317 -0.27 -30.69 -13.46
CA PRO A 317 -0.42 -30.55 -14.90
C PRO A 317 -1.87 -30.77 -15.36
N VAL A 318 -2.26 -30.02 -16.39
CA VAL A 318 -3.53 -30.20 -17.13
C VAL A 318 -3.26 -30.11 -18.62
N THR A 319 -3.88 -30.96 -19.44
CA THR A 319 -3.59 -31.03 -20.88
C THR A 319 -4.70 -30.43 -21.71
N ILE A 320 -4.38 -29.51 -22.62
CA ILE A 320 -5.37 -28.92 -23.55
C ILE A 320 -5.19 -29.38 -25.00
N ASP A 321 -4.09 -30.05 -25.32
CA ASP A 321 -3.84 -30.71 -26.61
C ASP A 321 -3.05 -32.02 -26.43
N ASN A 322 -2.71 -32.69 -27.53
CA ASN A 322 -1.98 -33.95 -27.52
C ASN A 322 -0.44 -33.78 -27.48
N TYR A 323 0.09 -32.56 -27.44
CA TYR A 323 1.51 -32.33 -27.65
C TYR A 323 2.38 -32.97 -26.57
N VAL A 324 1.92 -33.00 -25.31
CA VAL A 324 2.61 -33.67 -24.21
C VAL A 324 2.77 -35.18 -24.43
N PHE A 325 1.90 -35.81 -25.22
CA PHE A 325 1.93 -37.25 -25.51
C PHE A 325 2.81 -37.56 -26.72
N ASP A 326 2.62 -36.81 -27.80
CA ASP A 326 3.13 -37.21 -29.12
C ASP A 326 4.32 -36.37 -29.60
N GLY A 327 4.49 -35.16 -29.06
CA GLY A 327 5.38 -34.14 -29.63
C GLY A 327 6.40 -33.52 -28.68
N TRP A 328 6.24 -33.70 -27.36
CA TRP A 328 7.10 -33.07 -26.37
C TRP A 328 8.26 -33.98 -25.94
N ASN A 329 9.46 -33.67 -26.42
CA ASN A 329 10.68 -34.40 -26.10
C ASN A 329 11.47 -33.71 -24.97
N SER A 330 10.97 -33.84 -23.74
CA SER A 330 11.62 -33.35 -22.50
C SER A 330 11.79 -34.49 -21.50
N GLY A 331 12.85 -34.42 -20.68
CA GLY A 331 13.07 -35.37 -19.57
C GLY A 331 11.96 -35.36 -18.53
N PHE A 332 11.12 -34.31 -18.51
CA PHE A 332 9.99 -34.18 -17.59
C PHE A 332 8.68 -34.78 -18.13
N GLN A 333 8.64 -35.26 -19.38
CA GLN A 333 7.42 -35.76 -20.03
C GLN A 333 6.73 -36.85 -19.20
N ALA A 334 7.48 -37.85 -18.75
CA ALA A 334 6.93 -38.94 -17.94
C ALA A 334 6.37 -38.44 -16.59
N THR A 335 7.05 -37.50 -15.94
CA THR A 335 6.63 -36.91 -14.66
C THR A 335 5.34 -36.10 -14.81
N VAL A 336 5.24 -35.29 -15.86
CA VAL A 336 4.05 -34.50 -16.17
C VAL A 336 2.86 -35.40 -16.46
N LEU A 337 3.05 -36.44 -17.28
CA LEU A 337 1.99 -37.41 -17.59
C LEU A 337 1.53 -38.18 -16.36
N GLN A 338 2.45 -38.59 -15.48
CA GLN A 338 2.11 -39.29 -14.24
C GLN A 338 1.29 -38.42 -13.27
N LYS A 339 1.56 -37.12 -13.24
CA LYS A 339 0.90 -36.15 -12.36
C LYS A 339 -0.36 -35.51 -12.97
N ASN A 340 -0.62 -35.73 -14.26
CA ASN A 340 -1.71 -35.05 -14.97
C ASN A 340 -3.06 -35.32 -14.28
N VAL A 341 -3.76 -34.24 -13.94
CA VAL A 341 -5.02 -34.30 -13.18
C VAL A 341 -6.24 -34.17 -14.07
N GLY A 342 -6.09 -33.55 -15.25
CA GLY A 342 -7.23 -33.23 -16.10
C GLY A 342 -6.90 -33.19 -17.59
N ASP A 343 -7.74 -33.85 -18.37
CA ASP A 343 -7.73 -33.78 -19.83
C ASP A 343 -8.82 -32.80 -20.30
N PHE A 344 -8.38 -31.65 -20.79
CA PHE A 344 -9.20 -30.57 -21.32
C PHE A 344 -9.12 -30.47 -22.85
N LYS A 345 -8.64 -31.51 -23.57
CA LYS A 345 -8.57 -31.48 -25.04
C LYS A 345 -9.93 -31.20 -25.72
N ASN A 346 -11.01 -31.70 -25.11
CA ASN A 346 -12.38 -31.50 -25.57
C ASN A 346 -13.11 -30.40 -24.78
N HIS A 347 -12.39 -29.37 -24.30
CA HIS A 347 -12.98 -28.31 -23.46
C HIS A 347 -14.12 -27.49 -24.10
N GLN A 348 -14.37 -27.68 -25.40
CA GLN A 348 -15.54 -27.11 -26.10
C GLN A 348 -16.84 -27.86 -25.79
N ASP A 349 -16.74 -29.14 -25.41
CA ASP A 349 -17.86 -29.91 -24.91
C ASP A 349 -18.13 -29.57 -23.45
N VAL A 350 -19.33 -29.04 -23.18
CA VAL A 350 -19.69 -28.48 -21.86
C VAL A 350 -19.66 -29.56 -20.78
N GLN A 351 -20.13 -30.77 -21.10
CA GLN A 351 -20.19 -31.86 -20.13
C GLN A 351 -18.79 -32.39 -19.80
N SER A 352 -17.99 -32.72 -20.82
CA SER A 352 -16.61 -33.17 -20.63
C SER A 352 -15.77 -32.13 -19.90
N TYR A 353 -15.97 -30.83 -20.18
CA TYR A 353 -15.27 -29.77 -19.47
C TYR A 353 -15.64 -29.74 -17.98
N ALA A 354 -16.93 -29.76 -17.66
CA ALA A 354 -17.40 -29.69 -16.28
C ALA A 354 -16.92 -30.90 -15.45
N GLU A 355 -16.95 -32.10 -16.02
CA GLU A 355 -16.45 -33.32 -15.35
C GLU A 355 -14.94 -33.24 -15.08
N THR A 356 -14.14 -32.73 -16.01
CA THR A 356 -12.69 -32.55 -15.81
C THR A 356 -12.40 -31.42 -14.82
N LEU A 357 -13.15 -30.32 -14.88
CA LEU A 357 -13.01 -29.19 -13.97
C LEU A 357 -13.28 -29.61 -12.51
N ASP A 358 -14.33 -30.39 -12.27
CA ASP A 358 -14.64 -30.88 -10.92
C ASP A 358 -13.53 -31.79 -10.38
N LYS A 359 -12.99 -32.70 -11.21
CA LYS A 359 -11.81 -33.52 -10.84
C LYS A 359 -10.60 -32.67 -10.47
N LEU A 360 -10.35 -31.62 -11.24
CA LEU A 360 -9.26 -30.68 -10.97
C LEU A 360 -9.50 -29.93 -9.65
N ALA A 361 -10.70 -29.37 -9.44
CA ALA A 361 -11.06 -28.68 -8.21
C ALA A 361 -10.93 -29.60 -6.98
N GLN A 362 -11.40 -30.85 -7.07
CA GLN A 362 -11.22 -31.85 -6.02
C GLN A 362 -9.74 -32.13 -5.75
N ALA A 363 -8.92 -32.30 -6.79
CA ALA A 363 -7.49 -32.54 -6.62
C ALA A 363 -6.82 -31.35 -5.91
N LEU A 364 -7.15 -30.12 -6.28
CA LEU A 364 -6.66 -28.88 -5.66
C LEU A 364 -7.14 -28.74 -4.21
N ASN A 365 -8.38 -29.17 -3.91
CA ASN A 365 -9.01 -29.07 -2.60
C ASN A 365 -8.75 -30.24 -1.65
N ARG A 366 -8.08 -31.33 -2.08
CA ARG A 366 -7.59 -32.38 -1.16
C ARG A 366 -6.68 -31.73 -0.11
N ARG A 367 -7.26 -31.37 1.03
CA ARG A 367 -6.61 -30.76 2.19
C ARG A 367 -5.86 -31.83 2.96
N ARG A 368 -4.69 -31.43 3.46
CA ARG A 368 -4.06 -31.79 4.74
C ARG A 368 -4.86 -32.79 5.58
N ASP A 369 -4.79 -34.06 5.25
CA ASP A 369 -5.04 -35.11 6.23
C ASP A 369 -3.79 -35.16 7.12
N ILE A 370 -3.83 -34.35 8.20
CA ILE A 370 -2.97 -34.53 9.38
C ILE A 370 -3.59 -35.65 10.21
#